data_AF-A0A5C9EFR0-F1
#
_entry.id   AF-A0A5C9EFR0-F1
#
_cell.length_a   1.000
_cell.length_b   1.000
_cell.length_c   1.000
_cell.angle_alpha   90.00
_cell.angle_beta   90.00
_cell.angle_gamma   90.00
#
_symmetry.space_group_name_H-M   'P 1'
#
loop_
_entity.id
_entity.type
_entity.pdbx_description
1 polymer ?
#
loop_
_entity_poly.entity_id
_entity_poly.type
_entity_poly.pdbx_seq_one_letter_code
_entity_poly.pdbx_strand_id
1 'polypeptide(L)' 'METKNLQSESEAIQNGLPNPSSFIKVRAIMECPDCGYKKSFKNQFHRSNIEMMVVSLKVFDWISCPTCGDMLQMSLEFQI' A
#
# COMPACT_ATOMS: atom_id res chain seq x y z
N MET A 1 -22.17 -9.37 31.84
CA MET A 1 -21.32 -8.19 31.61
C MET A 1 -21.42 -7.86 30.14
N GLU A 2 -22.21 -6.86 29.80
CA GLU A 2 -22.28 -6.30 28.45
C GLU A 2 -21.28 -5.15 28.37
N THR A 3 -20.25 -5.30 27.54
CA THR A 3 -19.35 -4.19 27.20
C THR A 3 -19.81 -3.58 25.89
N LYS A 4 -20.59 -2.51 25.99
CA LYS A 4 -20.84 -1.57 24.90
C LYS A 4 -19.55 -0.79 24.68
N ASN A 5 -18.86 -1.05 23.56
CA ASN A 5 -17.66 -0.30 23.19
C ASN A 5 -18.05 0.98 22.44
N LEU A 6 -17.24 2.00 22.68
CA LEU A 6 -17.49 3.41 22.50
C LEU A 6 -17.77 3.83 21.05
N GLN A 7 -18.73 4.76 20.94
CA GLN A 7 -18.74 5.96 20.10
C GLN A 7 -17.64 6.02 19.00
N SER A 8 -18.04 5.89 17.74
CA SER A 8 -18.30 7.03 16.85
C SER A 8 -17.04 7.58 16.16
N GLU A 9 -16.65 6.97 15.03
CA GLU A 9 -15.79 7.59 14.01
C GLU A 9 -16.50 7.62 12.65
N SER A 10 -17.81 7.87 12.65
CA SER A 10 -18.60 8.06 11.42
C SER A 10 -19.01 9.52 11.19
N GLU A 11 -18.39 10.47 11.90
CA GLU A 11 -18.58 11.90 11.66
C GLU A 11 -17.43 12.47 10.83
N ALA A 12 -17.49 12.25 9.52
CA ALA A 12 -16.93 13.15 8.52
C ALA A 12 -17.96 13.31 7.38
N ILE A 13 -19.01 14.08 7.67
CA ILE A 13 -20.02 14.53 6.71
C ILE A 13 -19.44 15.71 5.92
N GLN A 14 -19.34 15.53 4.60
CA GLN A 14 -19.48 16.51 3.52
C GLN A 14 -18.72 17.86 3.61
N ASN A 15 -17.69 18.04 2.78
CA ASN A 15 -17.60 19.07 1.72
C ASN A 15 -16.15 19.22 1.21
N GLY A 16 -15.96 18.96 -0.09
CA GLY A 16 -14.69 19.10 -0.79
C GLY A 16 -14.21 17.75 -1.32
N LEU A 17 -13.94 17.65 -2.63
CA LEU A 17 -13.11 16.57 -3.14
C LEU A 17 -11.87 16.51 -2.22
N PRO A 18 -11.47 15.32 -1.72
CA PRO A 18 -10.19 15.21 -1.04
C PRO A 18 -9.15 15.88 -1.92
N ASN A 19 -8.50 16.91 -1.40
CA ASN A 19 -7.47 17.63 -2.13
C ASN A 19 -6.52 16.55 -2.67
N PRO A 20 -6.27 16.45 -3.98
CA PRO A 20 -5.46 15.34 -4.51
C PRO A 20 -4.05 15.32 -3.90
N SER A 21 -3.60 16.46 -3.34
CA SER A 21 -2.42 16.59 -2.52
C SER A 21 -2.51 15.92 -1.14
N SER A 22 -3.65 15.48 -0.64
CA SER A 22 -3.74 14.79 0.65
C SER A 22 -3.32 13.31 0.56
N PHE A 23 -3.18 12.78 -0.65
CA PHE A 23 -2.88 11.39 -0.91
C PHE A 23 -1.51 11.23 -1.59
N ILE A 24 -0.83 10.14 -1.25
CA ILE A 24 0.35 9.65 -1.95
C ILE A 24 -0.10 8.44 -2.75
N LYS A 25 0.08 8.49 -4.07
CA LYS A 25 -0.14 7.34 -4.94
C LYS A 25 1.18 6.60 -5.07
N VAL A 26 1.17 5.31 -4.78
CA VAL A 26 2.36 4.45 -4.88
C VAL A 26 2.05 3.27 -5.80
N ARG A 27 3.00 2.95 -6.67
CA ARG A 27 3.02 1.71 -7.42
C ARG A 27 4.23 0.90 -6.97
N ALA A 28 3.98 -0.28 -6.41
CA ALA A 28 5.01 -1.28 -6.17
C ALA A 28 5.13 -2.16 -7.42
N ILE A 29 6.36 -2.30 -7.91
CA ILE A 29 6.71 -3.15 -9.05
C ILE A 29 7.63 -4.23 -8.52
N MET A 30 7.26 -5.49 -8.71
CA MET A 30 8.04 -6.67 -8.34
C MET A 30 8.48 -7.38 -9.61
N GLU A 31 9.76 -7.61 -9.76
CA GLU A 31 10.35 -8.21 -10.96
C GLU A 31 11.29 -9.34 -10.57
N CYS A 32 11.18 -10.46 -11.28
CA CYS A 32 12.10 -11.58 -11.12
C CYS A 32 13.37 -11.31 -11.93
N PRO A 33 14.56 -11.39 -11.33
CA PRO A 33 15.81 -11.12 -12.04
C PRO A 33 16.13 -12.17 -13.12
N ASP A 34 15.62 -13.40 -13.00
CA ASP A 34 16.08 -14.52 -13.83
C ASP A 34 15.15 -14.91 -14.98
N CYS A 35 13.83 -14.73 -14.81
CA CYS A 35 12.85 -15.23 -15.78
C CYS A 35 11.91 -14.16 -16.35
N GLY A 36 12.10 -12.89 -15.96
CA GLY A 36 11.30 -11.76 -16.46
C GLY A 36 9.86 -11.73 -15.95
N TYR A 37 9.49 -12.58 -14.98
CA TYR A 37 8.20 -12.48 -14.30
C TYR A 37 8.07 -11.11 -13.64
N LYS A 38 6.92 -10.44 -13.85
CA LYS A 38 6.66 -9.11 -13.33
C LYS A 38 5.24 -9.01 -12.80
N LYS A 39 5.10 -8.36 -11.64
CA LYS A 39 3.81 -8.03 -11.03
C LYS A 39 3.84 -6.59 -10.53
N SER A 40 2.73 -5.88 -10.66
CA SER A 40 2.60 -4.52 -10.12
C SER A 40 1.35 -4.38 -9.28
N PHE A 41 1.48 -3.67 -8.17
CA PHE A 41 0.37 -3.29 -7.29
C PHE A 41 0.31 -1.78 -7.17
N LYS A 42 -0.89 -1.21 -7.20
CA LYS A 42 -1.12 0.23 -7.04
C LYS A 42 -1.92 0.45 -5.78
N ASN A 43 -1.52 1.40 -4.97
CA ASN A 43 -2.27 1.81 -3.79
C ASN A 43 -2.18 3.33 -3.59
N GLN A 44 -3.05 3.83 -2.73
CA GLN A 44 -3.05 5.22 -2.31
C GLN A 44 -3.12 5.28 -0.78
N PHE A 45 -2.31 6.13 -0.20
CA PHE A 45 -2.26 6.34 1.24
C PHE A 45 -2.52 7.80 1.55
N HIS A 46 -3.35 8.08 2.55
CA HIS A 46 -3.44 9.44 3.06
C HIS A 46 -2.09 9.83 3.68
N ARG A 47 -1.63 11.06 3.49
CA ARG A 47 -0.31 11.52 3.98
C ARG A 47 -0.14 11.35 5.49
N SER A 48 -1.23 11.46 6.26
CA SER A 48 -1.23 11.21 7.71
C SER A 48 -0.91 9.75 8.08
N ASN A 49 -1.05 8.82 7.13
CA ASN A 49 -0.97 7.38 7.35
C ASN A 49 0.25 6.76 6.66
N ILE A 50 1.29 7.56 6.41
CA ILE A 50 2.49 7.12 5.67
C ILE A 50 3.21 5.95 6.37
N GLU A 51 3.12 5.84 7.68
CA GLU A 51 3.71 4.73 8.44
C GLU A 51 3.04 3.38 8.09
N MET A 52 1.72 3.36 7.85
CA MET A 52 1.02 2.16 7.40
C MET A 52 1.50 1.69 6.02
N MET A 53 1.93 2.62 5.15
CA MET A 53 2.53 2.26 3.87
C MET A 53 3.81 1.45 4.09
N VAL A 54 4.70 1.90 4.99
CA VAL A 54 5.98 1.21 5.26
C VAL A 54 5.74 -0.22 5.74
N VAL A 55 4.80 -0.42 6.67
CA VAL A 55 4.43 -1.76 7.16
C VAL A 55 3.85 -2.62 6.04
N SER A 56 2.97 -2.04 5.20
CA SER A 56 2.38 -2.76 4.08
C SER A 56 3.43 -3.22 3.05
N LEU A 57 4.47 -2.39 2.84
CA LEU A 57 5.53 -2.69 1.88
C LEU A 57 6.49 -3.79 2.38
N LYS A 58 6.65 -3.95 3.71
CA LYS A 58 7.50 -4.99 4.30
C LYS A 58 7.09 -6.41 3.92
N VAL A 59 5.81 -6.63 3.64
CA VAL A 59 5.29 -7.94 3.20
C VAL A 59 5.91 -8.36 1.85
N PHE A 60 6.31 -7.39 1.02
CA PHE A 60 6.89 -7.67 -0.30
C PHE A 60 8.34 -8.19 -0.24
N ASP A 61 9.04 -7.97 0.88
CA ASP A 61 10.43 -8.44 1.04
C ASP A 61 10.54 -9.97 0.94
N TRP A 62 9.45 -10.71 1.15
CA TRP A 62 9.44 -12.17 1.26
C TRP A 62 8.72 -12.84 0.08
N ILE A 63 8.41 -12.10 -0.98
CA ILE A 63 7.74 -12.66 -2.15
C ILE A 63 8.75 -13.31 -3.10
N SER A 64 8.52 -14.58 -3.40
CA SER A 64 9.25 -15.33 -4.40
C SER A 64 8.56 -15.33 -5.76
N CYS A 65 9.35 -15.54 -6.81
CA CYS A 65 8.89 -15.77 -8.15
C CYS A 65 8.14 -17.12 -8.23
N PRO A 66 6.92 -17.17 -8.77
CA PRO A 66 6.17 -18.42 -8.89
C PRO A 66 6.76 -19.40 -9.92
N THR A 67 7.69 -18.93 -10.76
CA THR A 67 8.29 -19.73 -11.83
C THR A 67 9.62 -20.36 -11.44
N CYS A 68 10.56 -19.56 -10.91
CA CYS A 68 11.91 -20.04 -10.56
C CYS A 68 12.15 -20.15 -9.04
N GLY A 69 11.30 -19.54 -8.21
CA GLY A 69 11.46 -19.55 -6.75
C GLY A 69 12.38 -18.45 -6.19
N ASP A 70 13.08 -17.69 -7.03
CA ASP A 70 13.96 -16.60 -6.59
C ASP A 70 13.18 -15.43 -5.97
N MET A 71 13.82 -14.65 -5.10
CA MET A 71 13.20 -13.47 -4.50
C MET A 71 12.94 -12.38 -5.55
N LEU A 72 11.73 -11.82 -5.53
CA LEU A 72 11.39 -10.71 -6.41
C LEU A 72 12.08 -9.43 -5.94
N GLN A 73 12.62 -8.67 -6.90
CA GLN A 73 13.15 -7.34 -6.65
C GLN A 73 12.01 -6.33 -6.70
N MET A 74 11.87 -5.53 -5.64
CA MET A 74 10.83 -4.50 -5.54
C MET A 74 11.39 -3.11 -5.88
N SER A 75 10.66 -2.38 -6.71
CA SER A 75 10.84 -0.95 -6.96
C SER A 75 9.55 -0.19 -6.67
N LEU A 76 9.67 1.03 -6.17
CA LEU A 76 8.53 1.88 -5.83
C LEU A 76 8.51 3.11 -6.72
N GLU A 77 7.36 3.37 -7.34
CA GLU A 77 7.09 4.62 -8.06
C GLU A 77 6.07 5.43 -7.25
N PHE A 78 6.39 6.69 -6.97
CA PHE A 78 5.51 7.62 -6.26
C PHE A 78 5.01 8.69 -7.20
N GLN A 79 3.72 9.01 -7.12
CA GLN A 79 3.13 10.21 -7.71
C GLN A 79 2.62 11.07 -6.55
N ILE A 80 3.29 12.21 -6.35
CA ILE A 80 3.14 13.12 -5.19
C ILE A 80 2.51 14.43 -5.66
#